data_AF-A0A7S2UKS9-F1
#
_entry.id   AF-A0A7S2UKS9-F1
#
_cell.length_a   1.000
_cell.length_b   1.000
_cell.length_c   1.000
_cell.angle_alpha   90.00
_cell.angle_beta   90.00
_cell.angle_gamma   90.00
#
_symmetry.space_group_name_H-M   'P 1'
#
loop_
_entity.id
_entity.type
_entity.pdbx_description
1 polymer ?
#
loop_
_entity_poly.entity_id
_entity_poly.type
_entity_poly.pdbx_seq_one_letter_code
_entity_poly.pdbx_strand_id
1 'polypeptide(L)'
;MRRRREASWGDGSEDPQCDGGKKSKKRHCWLRGRVVVTAGALVLLLVAAGKHEHRLQMSHPPMVTFIIPSMLRRSTLNRTLQSLLNQTVPYWEAVVGVDAITTKSNETIALARNFIQDPSRVHYQNIHTATKFRGRKRNGSGSVRNAMIKNHAIAEWIAFVDDDDTISPYYVEQLTQHIEAVKNDVDIVLFRMQGFPGPKDLVPPLNHTSHHLKVGDIGISFAVRRKLFQDGIEFVPHPSEDYSAYDRGAVVRISTCILYFIRQYPSSNDIARPPHCILEPNDGNPITIK
;
A
#
# COMPACT_ATOMS: atom_id res chain seq x y z
N MET A 1 9.49 69.28 46.11
CA MET A 1 10.35 68.15 45.68
C MET A 1 9.73 67.46 44.47
N ARG A 2 10.50 67.36 43.38
CA ARG A 2 10.41 66.53 42.15
C ARG A 2 9.06 65.93 41.62
N ARG A 3 8.70 66.44 40.43
CA ARG A 3 8.19 65.82 39.17
C ARG A 3 7.64 64.37 39.16
N ARG A 4 6.48 64.20 38.50
CA ARG A 4 6.09 63.03 37.65
C ARG A 4 5.71 63.54 36.25
N ARG A 5 6.11 62.81 35.20
CA ARG A 5 5.90 63.05 33.75
C ARG A 5 4.61 62.37 33.25
N GLU A 6 3.73 63.06 32.50
CA GLU A 6 3.40 62.96 31.03
C GLU A 6 2.95 61.55 30.56
N ALA A 7 1.80 61.21 29.93
CA ALA A 7 0.69 61.82 29.14
C ALA A 7 0.78 61.71 27.59
N SER A 8 -0.16 60.99 26.95
CA SER A 8 -0.90 61.27 25.65
C SER A 8 -1.74 60.03 25.21
N TRP A 9 -3.08 59.99 25.19
CA TRP A 9 -4.13 60.65 24.33
C TRP A 9 -4.08 60.22 22.84
N GLY A 10 -5.14 59.85 22.09
CA GLY A 10 -6.61 59.75 22.28
C GLY A 10 -7.35 59.43 20.94
N ASP A 11 -8.65 59.09 21.04
CA ASP A 11 -9.82 59.15 20.10
C ASP A 11 -9.75 58.55 18.67
N GLY A 12 -10.81 58.05 18.01
CA GLY A 12 -12.28 58.09 18.14
C GLY A 12 -12.89 58.14 16.71
N SER A 13 -13.69 57.15 16.29
CA SER A 13 -15.14 57.22 15.97
C SER A 13 -15.56 57.32 14.48
N GLU A 14 -16.42 56.36 14.09
CA GLU A 14 -17.63 56.44 13.22
C GLU A 14 -17.59 56.31 11.66
N ASP A 15 -18.50 55.44 11.19
CA ASP A 15 -18.97 55.17 9.81
C ASP A 15 -19.81 56.31 9.22
N PRO A 16 -20.02 56.36 7.88
CA PRO A 16 -21.39 56.12 7.39
C PRO A 16 -21.51 55.43 6.00
N GLN A 17 -22.65 54.74 5.81
CA GLN A 17 -23.20 54.27 4.53
C GLN A 17 -23.85 55.41 3.72
N CYS A 18 -23.86 55.31 2.39
CA CYS A 18 -24.97 55.67 1.49
C CYS A 18 -24.78 55.14 0.05
N ASP A 19 -25.92 55.03 -0.64
CA ASP A 19 -26.28 54.17 -1.78
C ASP A 19 -26.09 54.82 -3.18
N GLY A 20 -26.14 54.02 -4.26
CA GLY A 20 -26.53 54.47 -5.61
C GLY A 20 -25.56 54.33 -6.80
N GLY A 21 -25.92 53.46 -7.76
CA GLY A 21 -26.00 53.83 -9.20
C GLY A 21 -24.80 53.68 -10.17
N LYS A 22 -24.91 52.68 -11.08
CA LYS A 22 -24.53 52.63 -12.52
C LYS A 22 -23.05 52.68 -12.99
N LYS A 23 -22.65 51.57 -13.66
CA LYS A 23 -21.82 51.38 -14.89
C LYS A 23 -20.51 52.18 -15.09
N SER A 24 -19.37 51.49 -15.27
CA SER A 24 -18.50 51.54 -16.49
C SER A 24 -17.01 51.18 -16.26
N LYS A 25 -16.54 50.17 -17.01
CA LYS A 25 -15.22 49.96 -17.68
C LYS A 25 -13.87 50.15 -16.94
N LYS A 26 -13.16 49.01 -16.84
CA LYS A 26 -11.73 48.73 -17.13
C LYS A 26 -10.69 49.84 -16.89
N ARG A 27 -9.62 49.48 -16.14
CA ARG A 27 -8.22 49.53 -16.60
C ARG A 27 -7.32 48.64 -15.72
N HIS A 28 -6.62 47.71 -16.36
CA HIS A 28 -5.54 46.92 -15.78
C HIS A 28 -4.30 47.82 -15.61
N CYS A 29 -3.74 47.86 -14.41
CA CYS A 29 -2.43 48.42 -14.14
C CYS A 29 -1.48 47.25 -13.83
N TRP A 30 -0.50 47.00 -14.71
CA TRP A 30 0.55 46.00 -14.49
C TRP A 30 1.70 46.67 -13.72
N LEU A 31 1.83 46.36 -12.43
CA LEU A 31 3.05 46.64 -11.68
C LEU A 31 3.95 45.39 -11.72
N ARG A 32 5.09 45.52 -12.41
CA ARG A 32 6.17 44.52 -12.44
C ARG A 32 6.87 44.50 -11.08
N GLY A 33 6.43 43.62 -10.18
CA GLY A 33 7.19 43.20 -9.01
C GLY A 33 7.92 41.88 -9.30
N ARG A 34 9.26 41.88 -9.25
CA ARG A 34 10.05 40.65 -9.21
C ARG A 34 9.81 39.97 -7.87
N VAL A 35 9.12 38.83 -7.87
CA VAL A 35 9.08 37.93 -6.70
C VAL A 35 10.19 36.91 -6.88
N VAL A 36 11.22 37.00 -6.04
CA VAL A 36 12.21 35.94 -5.85
C VAL A 36 11.52 34.86 -5.03
N VAL A 37 11.24 33.71 -5.65
CA VAL A 37 10.70 32.53 -4.96
C VAL A 37 11.89 31.66 -4.55
N THR A 38 12.21 31.63 -3.26
CA THR A 38 13.07 30.58 -2.68
C THR A 38 12.31 29.26 -2.71
N ALA A 39 13.03 28.15 -2.88
CA ALA A 39 12.55 26.82 -3.28
C ALA A 39 11.67 26.06 -2.24
N GLY A 40 10.75 26.74 -1.55
CA GLY A 40 9.92 26.16 -0.51
C GLY A 40 8.54 26.79 -0.41
N ALA A 41 7.79 26.87 -1.51
CA ALA A 41 6.34 27.09 -1.52
C ALA A 41 5.78 26.96 -2.94
N LEU A 42 5.33 25.77 -3.33
CA LEU A 42 4.47 25.62 -4.50
C LEU A 42 3.44 24.52 -4.31
N VAL A 43 2.45 24.76 -3.45
CA VAL A 43 1.14 24.11 -3.59
C VAL A 43 0.08 25.11 -3.16
N LEU A 44 -0.52 25.83 -4.11
CA LEU A 44 -1.91 26.29 -3.96
C LEU A 44 -2.54 26.65 -5.32
N LEU A 45 -3.77 26.13 -5.49
CA LEU A 45 -4.84 26.49 -6.44
C LEU A 45 -4.75 26.04 -7.91
N LEU A 46 -5.54 25.00 -8.24
CA LEU A 46 -6.58 25.09 -9.28
C LEU A 46 -7.87 24.39 -8.80
N VAL A 47 -9.00 25.06 -9.02
CA VAL A 47 -10.36 24.71 -8.57
C VAL A 47 -11.18 24.08 -9.71
N ALA A 48 -11.97 23.06 -9.35
CA ALA A 48 -13.20 22.54 -9.96
C ALA A 48 -13.23 22.11 -11.44
N ALA A 49 -13.39 20.79 -11.65
CA ALA A 49 -14.56 20.12 -12.26
C ALA A 49 -14.14 18.81 -12.93
N GLY A 50 -14.73 17.69 -12.50
CA GLY A 50 -14.56 16.37 -13.13
C GLY A 50 -13.73 15.40 -12.31
N LYS A 51 -14.31 14.22 -12.04
CA LYS A 51 -13.73 13.13 -11.26
C LYS A 51 -12.46 12.57 -11.92
N HIS A 52 -11.29 13.07 -11.53
CA HIS A 52 -10.03 12.32 -11.64
C HIS A 52 -9.18 12.67 -10.43
N GLU A 53 -9.05 11.73 -9.50
CA GLU A 53 -8.07 11.82 -8.42
C GLU A 53 -6.67 11.83 -9.06
N HIS A 54 -6.05 13.01 -9.10
CA HIS A 54 -4.67 13.16 -9.53
C HIS A 54 -3.76 12.51 -8.47
N ARG A 55 -3.36 11.26 -8.71
CA ARG A 55 -2.31 10.58 -7.94
C ARG A 55 -1.02 11.39 -8.05
N LEU A 56 -0.40 11.72 -6.92
CA LEU A 56 0.93 12.32 -6.89
C LEU A 56 1.91 11.33 -7.52
N GLN A 57 2.56 11.71 -8.63
CA GLN A 57 3.47 10.84 -9.36
C GLN A 57 4.73 10.58 -8.51
N MET A 58 5.00 9.30 -8.23
CA MET A 58 6.32 8.87 -7.79
C MET A 58 7.35 9.14 -8.91
N SER A 59 8.62 9.37 -8.54
CA SER A 59 9.69 9.60 -9.53
C SER A 59 9.93 8.40 -10.44
N HIS A 60 9.47 7.20 -10.04
CA HIS A 60 9.51 5.95 -10.79
C HIS A 60 8.22 5.15 -10.55
N PRO A 61 7.69 4.41 -11.53
CA PRO A 61 6.51 3.57 -11.32
C PRO A 61 6.79 2.48 -10.27
N PRO A 62 5.78 2.05 -9.49
CA PRO A 62 5.96 0.98 -8.51
C PRO A 62 6.26 -0.35 -9.22
N MET A 63 7.24 -1.09 -8.71
CA MET A 63 7.54 -2.45 -9.17
C MET A 63 6.53 -3.45 -8.62
N VAL A 64 6.08 -3.25 -7.38
CA VAL A 64 5.10 -4.11 -6.70
C VAL A 64 3.94 -3.31 -6.09
N THR A 65 2.72 -3.80 -6.28
CA THR A 65 1.51 -3.33 -5.58
C THR A 65 1.20 -4.30 -4.45
N PHE A 66 1.18 -3.82 -3.22
CA PHE A 66 0.70 -4.58 -2.06
C PHE A 66 -0.83 -4.45 -1.92
N ILE A 67 -1.52 -5.58 -1.86
CA ILE A 67 -2.97 -5.70 -1.70
C ILE A 67 -3.29 -5.99 -0.24
N ILE A 68 -3.96 -5.03 0.42
CA ILE A 68 -4.29 -5.09 1.85
C ILE A 68 -5.81 -5.02 2.04
N PRO A 69 -6.53 -6.14 2.09
CA PRO A 69 -7.95 -6.13 2.42
C PRO A 69 -8.15 -5.74 3.89
N SER A 70 -8.98 -4.74 4.17
CA SER A 70 -9.23 -4.27 5.53
C SER A 70 -10.67 -3.79 5.73
N MET A 71 -11.17 -3.87 6.96
CA MET A 71 -12.40 -3.20 7.38
C MET A 71 -12.14 -1.82 8.02
N LEU A 72 -10.88 -1.37 8.13
CA LEU A 72 -10.46 -0.16 8.85
C LEU A 72 -10.90 -0.13 10.33
N ARG A 73 -10.97 -1.29 10.97
CA ARG A 73 -11.44 -1.44 12.37
C ARG A 73 -10.36 -1.85 13.36
N ARG A 74 -9.20 -2.30 12.86
CA ARG A 74 -8.11 -2.80 13.70
C ARG A 74 -6.97 -1.81 13.72
N SER A 75 -6.49 -1.49 14.92
CA SER A 75 -5.29 -0.67 15.09
C SER A 75 -4.03 -1.33 14.54
N THR A 76 -4.06 -2.65 14.31
CA THR A 76 -2.96 -3.42 13.70
C THR A 76 -2.62 -2.98 12.28
N LEU A 77 -3.55 -2.33 11.56
CA LEU A 77 -3.27 -1.82 10.21
C LEU A 77 -2.12 -0.80 10.21
N ASN A 78 -1.97 0.03 11.25
CA ASN A 78 -0.84 0.95 11.34
C ASN A 78 0.50 0.22 11.43
N ARG A 79 0.52 -0.94 12.10
CA ARG A 79 1.71 -1.79 12.15
C ARG A 79 2.03 -2.35 10.76
N THR A 80 1.03 -2.85 10.03
CA THR A 80 1.18 -3.34 8.65
C THR A 80 1.73 -2.25 7.73
N LEU A 81 1.10 -1.07 7.73
CA LEU A 81 1.53 0.08 6.93
C LEU A 81 2.93 0.57 7.32
N GLN A 82 3.27 0.57 8.62
CA GLN A 82 4.61 0.92 9.06
C GLN A 82 5.66 -0.07 8.52
N SER A 83 5.35 -1.38 8.45
CA SER A 83 6.28 -2.37 7.90
C SER A 83 6.56 -2.16 6.40
N LEU A 84 5.58 -1.62 5.66
CA LEU A 84 5.75 -1.20 4.26
C LEU A 84 6.57 0.09 4.16
N LEU A 85 6.30 1.07 5.00
CA LEU A 85 7.11 2.30 5.03
C LEU A 85 8.59 2.04 5.37
N ASN A 86 8.87 0.97 6.09
CA ASN A 86 10.22 0.56 6.47
C ASN A 86 10.96 -0.25 5.38
N GLN A 87 10.38 -0.46 4.19
CA GLN A 87 11.09 -1.17 3.11
C GLN A 87 12.39 -0.45 2.71
N THR A 88 13.46 -1.21 2.48
CA THR A 88 14.77 -0.68 2.05
C THR A 88 14.75 -0.17 0.61
N VAL A 89 13.84 -0.70 -0.21
CA VAL A 89 13.64 -0.31 -1.62
C VAL A 89 12.28 0.41 -1.73
N PRO A 90 12.21 1.63 -2.31
CA PRO A 90 10.99 2.44 -2.30
C PRO A 90 10.04 2.16 -3.47
N TYR A 91 10.36 1.22 -4.37
CA TYR A 91 9.60 0.95 -5.60
C TYR A 91 8.34 0.10 -5.37
N TRP A 92 7.48 0.55 -4.47
CA TRP A 92 6.23 -0.12 -4.13
C TRP A 92 5.09 0.87 -3.92
N GLU A 93 3.87 0.38 -4.09
CA GLU A 93 2.65 1.03 -3.61
C GLU A 93 1.83 0.04 -2.79
N ALA A 94 0.86 0.53 -2.04
CA ALA A 94 -0.10 -0.26 -1.29
C ALA A 94 -1.52 0.22 -1.59
N VAL A 95 -2.41 -0.73 -1.89
CA VAL A 95 -3.85 -0.50 -1.97
C VAL A 95 -4.48 -1.12 -0.74
N VAL A 96 -5.02 -0.26 0.13
CA VAL A 96 -5.84 -0.67 1.28
C VAL A 96 -7.29 -0.73 0.82
N GLY A 97 -7.77 -1.93 0.57
CA GLY A 97 -9.11 -2.19 0.06
C GLY A 97 -10.11 -2.30 1.19
N VAL A 98 -10.99 -1.31 1.29
CA VAL A 98 -11.98 -1.22 2.36
C VAL A 98 -13.19 -2.06 2.00
N ASP A 99 -13.23 -3.28 2.55
CA ASP A 99 -14.33 -4.23 2.41
C ASP A 99 -15.42 -3.89 3.43
N ALA A 100 -16.18 -2.85 3.13
CA ALA A 100 -17.40 -2.58 3.86
C ALA A 100 -18.55 -2.59 2.87
N ILE A 101 -19.33 -3.66 2.96
CA ILE A 101 -20.60 -3.92 2.26
C ILE A 101 -21.58 -2.72 2.38
N THR A 102 -21.31 -1.76 3.27
CA THR A 102 -22.22 -0.67 3.62
C THR A 102 -21.57 0.72 3.78
N THR A 103 -20.25 0.90 3.71
CA THR A 103 -19.69 2.25 3.93
C THR A 103 -19.82 3.10 2.69
N LYS A 104 -20.41 4.29 2.85
CA LYS A 104 -20.36 5.32 1.82
C LYS A 104 -18.91 5.78 1.66
N SER A 105 -18.54 6.25 0.48
CA SER A 105 -17.17 6.73 0.19
C SER A 105 -16.64 7.73 1.23
N ASN A 106 -17.52 8.61 1.73
CA ASN A 106 -17.19 9.61 2.74
C ASN A 106 -16.85 9.01 4.11
N GLU A 107 -17.47 7.90 4.50
CA GLU A 107 -17.19 7.21 5.76
C GLU A 107 -15.82 6.53 5.71
N THR A 108 -15.47 5.94 4.56
CA THR A 108 -14.16 5.36 4.34
C THR A 108 -13.05 6.39 4.44
N ILE A 109 -13.22 7.56 3.82
CA ILE A 109 -12.26 8.68 3.94
C ILE A 109 -12.11 9.10 5.40
N ALA A 110 -13.22 9.18 6.15
CA ALA A 110 -13.18 9.55 7.57
C ALA A 110 -12.44 8.52 8.42
N LEU A 111 -12.70 7.21 8.21
CA LEU A 111 -12.03 6.14 8.93
C LEU A 111 -10.53 6.04 8.59
N ALA A 112 -10.19 6.20 7.30
CA ALA A 112 -8.82 6.12 6.82
C ALA A 112 -7.90 7.15 7.50
N ARG A 113 -8.42 8.33 7.87
CA ARG A 113 -7.66 9.39 8.57
C ARG A 113 -7.03 8.96 9.90
N ASN A 114 -7.53 7.88 10.52
CA ASN A 114 -6.97 7.34 11.76
C ASN A 114 -5.72 6.47 11.53
N PHE A 115 -5.38 6.20 10.28
CA PHE A 115 -4.27 5.36 9.88
C PHE A 115 -3.17 6.16 9.19
N ILE A 116 -2.00 5.54 9.04
CA ILE A 116 -0.85 6.12 8.36
C ILE A 116 -1.25 6.68 6.99
N GLN A 117 -0.87 7.94 6.75
CA GLN A 117 -1.09 8.63 5.48
C GLN A 117 0.24 8.79 4.75
N ASP A 118 0.33 8.18 3.57
CA ASP A 118 1.38 8.48 2.60
C ASP A 118 0.71 8.54 1.22
N PRO A 119 0.21 9.72 0.79
CA PRO A 119 -0.53 9.84 -0.46
C PRO A 119 0.26 9.44 -1.71
N SER A 120 1.58 9.32 -1.62
CA SER A 120 2.44 8.91 -2.73
C SER A 120 2.47 7.39 -2.94
N ARG A 121 2.23 6.61 -1.87
CA ARG A 121 2.38 5.14 -1.89
C ARG A 121 1.21 4.37 -1.30
N VAL A 122 0.44 4.94 -0.38
CA VAL A 122 -0.66 4.26 0.33
C VAL A 122 -2.00 4.82 -0.15
N HIS A 123 -2.82 3.96 -0.74
CA HIS A 123 -4.07 4.32 -1.37
C HIS A 123 -5.24 3.56 -0.74
N TYR A 124 -6.13 4.27 -0.06
CA TYR A 124 -7.34 3.70 0.51
C TYR A 124 -8.46 3.70 -0.53
N GLN A 125 -9.04 2.53 -0.82
CA GLN A 125 -10.03 2.36 -1.88
C GLN A 125 -11.27 1.63 -1.39
N ASN A 126 -12.45 2.10 -1.78
CA ASN A 126 -13.69 1.37 -1.52
C ASN A 126 -13.81 0.20 -2.48
N ILE A 127 -13.95 -1.01 -1.94
CA ILE A 127 -14.05 -2.20 -2.77
C ILE A 127 -15.49 -2.70 -2.81
N HIS A 128 -16.07 -2.65 -3.99
CA HIS A 128 -17.42 -3.16 -4.23
C HIS A 128 -17.31 -4.55 -4.85
N THR A 129 -17.71 -5.58 -4.10
CA THR A 129 -17.81 -6.96 -4.61
C THR A 129 -19.26 -7.32 -4.91
N ALA A 130 -19.50 -8.02 -6.03
CA ALA A 130 -20.84 -8.45 -6.42
C ALA A 130 -21.43 -9.51 -5.47
N THR A 131 -20.59 -10.25 -4.74
CA THR A 131 -21.03 -11.34 -3.85
C THR A 131 -20.87 -10.95 -2.38
N LYS A 132 -21.82 -11.39 -1.54
CA LYS A 132 -21.73 -11.35 -0.07
C LYS A 132 -21.09 -12.62 0.51
N PHE A 133 -20.77 -13.60 -0.33
CA PHE A 133 -20.25 -14.88 0.10
C PHE A 133 -18.74 -14.78 0.34
N ARG A 134 -18.37 -14.77 1.62
CA ARG A 134 -16.98 -14.68 2.11
C ARG A 134 -16.44 -16.06 2.52
N GLY A 135 -16.91 -17.13 1.88
CA GLY A 135 -16.61 -18.50 2.31
C GLY A 135 -17.30 -18.89 3.63
N ARG A 136 -17.26 -20.18 3.99
CA ARG A 136 -17.93 -20.70 5.20
C ARG A 136 -17.14 -20.47 6.50
N LYS A 137 -15.82 -20.29 6.45
CA LYS A 137 -14.94 -20.06 7.61
C LYS A 137 -13.65 -19.33 7.18
N ARG A 138 -13.44 -18.11 7.70
CA ARG A 138 -12.17 -17.35 7.81
C ARG A 138 -11.38 -16.91 6.56
N ASN A 139 -11.59 -17.45 5.35
CA ASN A 139 -10.83 -17.09 4.14
C ASN A 139 -11.76 -16.58 3.03
N GLY A 140 -12.23 -15.34 3.19
CA GLY A 140 -13.31 -14.77 2.38
C GLY A 140 -12.92 -13.54 1.57
N SER A 141 -11.66 -13.14 1.63
CA SER A 141 -11.18 -11.90 1.02
C SER A 141 -10.83 -12.09 -0.45
N GLY A 142 -10.89 -13.31 -1.01
CA GLY A 142 -10.55 -13.57 -2.40
C GLY A 142 -11.24 -12.64 -3.40
N SER A 143 -12.57 -12.46 -3.31
CA SER A 143 -13.29 -11.56 -4.22
C SER A 143 -12.94 -10.08 -4.01
N VAL A 144 -12.54 -9.69 -2.80
CA VAL A 144 -12.01 -8.34 -2.50
C VAL A 144 -10.64 -8.17 -3.15
N ARG A 145 -9.73 -9.13 -2.97
CA ARG A 145 -8.40 -9.14 -3.60
C ARG A 145 -8.52 -9.07 -5.13
N ASN A 146 -9.38 -9.89 -5.74
CA ASN A 146 -9.63 -9.86 -7.19
C ASN A 146 -10.09 -8.46 -7.66
N ALA A 147 -11.04 -7.85 -6.94
CA ALA A 147 -11.52 -6.52 -7.27
C ALA A 147 -10.44 -5.44 -7.08
N MET A 148 -9.59 -5.56 -6.05
CA MET A 148 -8.47 -4.65 -5.82
C MET A 148 -7.43 -4.75 -6.94
N ILE A 149 -7.03 -5.97 -7.31
CA ILE A 149 -6.06 -6.22 -8.39
C ILE A 149 -6.59 -5.66 -9.71
N LYS A 150 -7.83 -5.99 -10.06
CA LYS A 150 -8.43 -5.59 -11.33
C LYS A 150 -8.56 -4.08 -11.49
N ASN A 151 -8.95 -3.38 -10.42
CA ASN A 151 -9.38 -1.98 -10.52
C ASN A 151 -8.33 -0.97 -10.03
N HIS A 152 -7.36 -1.38 -9.22
CA HIS A 152 -6.49 -0.44 -8.50
C HIS A 152 -4.99 -0.76 -8.57
N ALA A 153 -4.59 -1.99 -8.90
CA ALA A 153 -3.18 -2.33 -8.99
C ALA A 153 -2.56 -1.90 -10.33
N ILE A 154 -1.45 -1.16 -10.28
CA ILE A 154 -0.76 -0.68 -11.48
C ILE A 154 0.59 -1.33 -11.72
N ALA A 155 1.22 -1.88 -10.68
CA ALA A 155 2.56 -2.45 -10.77
C ALA A 155 2.59 -3.74 -11.60
N GLU A 156 3.78 -4.14 -12.03
CA GLU A 156 3.99 -5.41 -12.73
C GLU A 156 3.80 -6.61 -11.80
N TRP A 157 4.20 -6.47 -10.54
CA TRP A 157 4.08 -7.48 -9.50
C TRP A 157 2.97 -7.14 -8.51
N ILE A 158 2.26 -8.15 -8.06
CA ILE A 158 1.26 -8.07 -6.99
C ILE A 158 1.76 -8.87 -5.81
N ALA A 159 1.72 -8.29 -4.62
CA ALA A 159 1.98 -8.98 -3.36
C ALA A 159 0.83 -8.72 -2.38
N PHE A 160 0.73 -9.52 -1.32
CA PHE A 160 -0.40 -9.50 -0.40
C PHE A 160 0.08 -9.32 1.03
N VAL A 161 -0.65 -8.54 1.82
CA VAL A 161 -0.42 -8.43 3.27
C VAL A 161 -1.77 -8.24 3.96
N ASP A 162 -2.06 -9.06 4.97
CA ASP A 162 -3.27 -8.89 5.76
C ASP A 162 -3.12 -7.71 6.74
N ASP A 163 -4.25 -7.08 7.12
CA ASP A 163 -4.28 -5.86 7.95
C ASP A 163 -3.88 -6.05 9.43
N ASP A 164 -3.54 -7.28 9.80
CA ASP A 164 -2.98 -7.64 11.10
C ASP A 164 -1.55 -8.18 11.04
N ASP A 165 -0.94 -8.28 9.86
CA ASP A 165 0.39 -8.87 9.64
C ASP A 165 1.48 -7.83 9.34
N THR A 166 2.75 -8.25 9.31
CA THR A 166 3.87 -7.41 8.85
C THR A 166 4.79 -8.15 7.89
N ILE A 167 5.60 -7.38 7.17
CA ILE A 167 6.66 -7.92 6.32
C ILE A 167 8.04 -7.43 6.75
N SER A 168 9.07 -8.18 6.38
CA SER A 168 10.47 -7.79 6.58
C SER A 168 10.79 -6.50 5.81
N PRO A 169 11.63 -5.59 6.35
CA PRO A 169 12.16 -4.43 5.62
C PRO A 169 12.83 -4.77 4.28
N TYR A 170 13.25 -6.02 4.07
CA TYR A 170 13.94 -6.47 2.87
C TYR A 170 13.02 -7.17 1.87
N TYR A 171 11.69 -7.19 2.06
CA TYR A 171 10.76 -7.90 1.17
C TYR A 171 10.93 -7.47 -0.29
N VAL A 172 10.89 -6.16 -0.56
CA VAL A 172 11.00 -5.62 -1.92
C VAL A 172 12.40 -5.87 -2.50
N GLU A 173 13.45 -5.74 -1.69
CA GLU A 173 14.83 -6.04 -2.09
C GLU A 173 14.99 -7.52 -2.52
N GLN A 174 14.48 -8.45 -1.73
CA GLN A 174 14.55 -9.89 -2.01
C GLN A 174 13.71 -10.27 -3.23
N LEU A 175 12.56 -9.63 -3.42
CA LEU A 175 11.76 -9.81 -4.63
C LEU A 175 12.56 -9.42 -5.87
N THR A 176 13.18 -8.23 -5.88
CA THR A 176 14.03 -7.78 -6.99
C THR A 176 15.17 -8.77 -7.26
N GLN A 177 15.88 -9.18 -6.21
CA GLN A 177 17.00 -10.11 -6.32
C GLN A 177 16.59 -11.47 -6.91
N HIS A 178 15.46 -12.03 -6.50
CA HIS A 178 14.97 -13.30 -7.04
C HIS A 178 14.52 -13.21 -8.50
N ILE A 179 13.94 -12.07 -8.91
CA ILE A 179 13.57 -11.82 -10.31
C ILE A 179 14.83 -11.70 -11.18
N GLU A 180 15.83 -10.94 -10.72
CA GLU A 180 17.09 -10.72 -11.45
C GLU A 180 17.92 -12.00 -11.58
N ALA A 181 17.98 -12.81 -10.52
CA ALA A 181 18.74 -14.07 -10.50
C ALA A 181 18.34 -15.05 -11.60
N VAL A 182 17.09 -14.97 -12.07
CA VAL A 182 16.53 -15.84 -13.11
C VAL A 182 16.23 -15.07 -14.40
N LYS A 183 16.82 -13.87 -14.57
CA LYS A 183 16.67 -13.03 -15.76
C LYS A 183 15.21 -12.75 -16.12
N ASN A 184 14.36 -12.54 -15.13
CA ASN A 184 12.91 -12.35 -15.25
C ASN A 184 12.11 -13.60 -15.69
N ASP A 185 12.73 -14.78 -15.78
CA ASP A 185 12.06 -16.06 -16.10
C ASP A 185 11.42 -16.67 -14.84
N VAL A 186 10.45 -15.95 -14.29
CA VAL A 186 9.65 -16.35 -13.13
C VAL A 186 8.33 -15.59 -13.13
N ASP A 187 7.25 -16.29 -12.78
CA ASP A 187 5.91 -15.74 -12.68
C ASP A 187 5.48 -15.51 -11.23
N ILE A 188 5.98 -16.34 -10.31
CA ILE A 188 5.65 -16.28 -8.88
C ILE A 188 6.94 -16.41 -8.06
N VAL A 189 7.15 -15.51 -7.11
CA VAL A 189 8.16 -15.63 -6.07
C VAL A 189 7.46 -15.86 -4.74
N LEU A 190 7.69 -17.02 -4.15
CA LEU A 190 7.07 -17.43 -2.90
C LEU A 190 8.06 -17.20 -1.74
N PHE A 191 7.59 -16.55 -0.68
CA PHE A 191 8.39 -16.29 0.52
C PHE A 191 7.86 -17.09 1.72
N ARG A 192 8.72 -17.35 2.71
CA ARG A 192 8.28 -18.04 3.92
C ARG A 192 7.61 -17.07 4.87
N MET A 193 6.51 -17.53 5.46
CA MET A 193 5.80 -16.85 6.54
C MET A 193 5.97 -17.57 7.87
N GLN A 194 5.94 -16.79 8.97
CA GLN A 194 6.07 -17.28 10.33
C GLN A 194 4.91 -16.78 11.21
N GLY A 195 4.27 -17.70 11.96
CA GLY A 195 3.16 -17.39 12.88
C GLY A 195 3.54 -17.13 14.34
N PHE A 196 2.53 -16.79 15.17
CA PHE A 196 2.63 -16.56 16.64
C PHE A 196 1.52 -17.32 17.43
N PRO A 197 1.75 -17.81 18.68
CA PRO A 197 2.96 -17.71 19.51
C PRO A 197 4.02 -18.76 19.18
N GLY A 198 5.31 -18.37 19.23
CA GLY A 198 6.46 -19.20 18.85
C GLY A 198 6.53 -19.44 17.34
N PRO A 199 7.59 -20.05 16.77
CA PRO A 199 7.57 -20.45 15.37
C PRO A 199 6.48 -21.52 15.21
N LYS A 200 5.25 -21.08 14.96
CA LYS A 200 4.28 -21.90 14.26
C LYS A 200 4.90 -22.14 12.90
N ASP A 201 5.04 -23.42 12.56
CA ASP A 201 5.75 -23.96 11.41
C ASP A 201 5.88 -22.96 10.26
N LEU A 202 7.10 -22.83 9.72
CA LEU A 202 7.32 -22.03 8.53
C LEU A 202 6.42 -22.54 7.42
N VAL A 203 5.77 -21.62 6.72
CA VAL A 203 4.95 -21.94 5.54
C VAL A 203 5.57 -21.25 4.33
N PRO A 204 6.09 -22.00 3.35
CA PRO A 204 6.31 -23.45 3.37
C PRO A 204 7.40 -23.86 4.38
N PRO A 205 7.45 -25.15 4.77
CA PRO A 205 8.54 -25.71 5.56
C PRO A 205 9.90 -25.65 4.86
N LEU A 206 11.01 -25.47 5.61
CA LEU A 206 12.37 -25.28 5.07
C LEU A 206 12.84 -26.37 4.10
N ASN A 207 12.38 -27.60 4.29
CA ASN A 207 12.72 -28.75 3.46
C ASN A 207 11.98 -28.79 2.10
N HIS A 208 11.00 -27.92 1.88
CA HIS A 208 10.35 -27.78 0.57
C HIS A 208 11.14 -26.80 -0.29
N THR A 209 11.79 -27.32 -1.32
CA THR A 209 12.59 -26.53 -2.28
C THR A 209 12.10 -26.59 -3.72
N SER A 210 11.30 -27.59 -4.16
CA SER A 210 10.91 -27.60 -5.59
C SER A 210 9.81 -28.54 -6.11
N HIS A 211 9.36 -29.61 -5.43
CA HIS A 211 8.52 -30.61 -6.16
C HIS A 211 7.22 -31.09 -5.48
N HIS A 212 6.94 -30.70 -4.24
CA HIS A 212 5.79 -31.25 -3.50
C HIS A 212 5.06 -30.22 -2.63
N LEU A 213 4.76 -29.02 -3.14
CA LEU A 213 3.88 -28.09 -2.45
C LEU A 213 2.45 -28.64 -2.42
N LYS A 214 1.94 -28.94 -1.23
CA LYS A 214 0.58 -29.42 -1.01
C LYS A 214 -0.32 -28.29 -0.53
N VAL A 215 -1.62 -28.55 -0.53
CA VAL A 215 -2.59 -27.65 0.12
C VAL A 215 -2.17 -27.45 1.58
N GLY A 216 -1.97 -26.20 1.99
CA GLY A 216 -1.47 -25.82 3.32
C GLY A 216 0.01 -25.45 3.39
N ASP A 217 0.81 -25.80 2.38
CA ASP A 217 2.22 -25.39 2.29
C ASP A 217 2.38 -23.98 1.68
N ILE A 218 1.30 -23.41 1.14
CA ILE A 218 1.26 -22.09 0.53
C ILE A 218 0.27 -21.23 1.33
N GLY A 219 0.78 -20.14 1.89
CA GLY A 219 -0.04 -19.05 2.41
C GLY A 219 0.03 -17.83 1.49
N ILE A 220 -0.53 -16.70 1.93
CA ILE A 220 -0.58 -15.45 1.15
C ILE A 220 0.79 -14.77 0.89
N SER A 221 1.89 -15.33 1.38
CA SER A 221 3.25 -14.76 1.26
C SER A 221 3.89 -15.10 -0.08
N PHE A 222 3.41 -14.45 -1.13
CA PHE A 222 4.02 -14.52 -2.45
C PHE A 222 3.84 -13.21 -3.21
N ALA A 223 4.74 -12.98 -4.16
CA ALA A 223 4.60 -11.99 -5.20
C ALA A 223 4.33 -12.71 -6.53
N VAL A 224 3.42 -12.17 -7.34
CA VAL A 224 2.97 -12.79 -8.58
C VAL A 224 2.85 -11.75 -9.69
N ARG A 225 3.18 -12.13 -10.93
CA ARG A 225 2.99 -11.27 -12.10
C ARG A 225 1.52 -10.89 -12.25
N ARG A 226 1.23 -9.60 -12.35
CA ARG A 226 -0.13 -9.08 -12.54
C ARG A 226 -0.80 -9.66 -13.80
N LYS A 227 -0.01 -9.98 -14.84
CA LYS A 227 -0.49 -10.60 -16.08
C LYS A 227 -1.24 -11.93 -15.83
N LEU A 228 -0.82 -12.72 -14.84
CA LEU A 228 -1.49 -13.97 -14.50
C LEU A 228 -2.97 -13.76 -14.11
N PHE A 229 -3.29 -12.68 -13.38
CA PHE A 229 -4.69 -12.32 -13.10
C PHE A 229 -5.44 -11.79 -14.33
N GLN A 230 -4.73 -11.24 -15.32
CA GLN A 230 -5.32 -10.83 -16.60
C GLN A 230 -5.62 -12.03 -17.49
N ASP A 231 -4.81 -13.08 -17.36
CA ASP A 231 -4.94 -14.36 -18.08
C ASP A 231 -5.99 -15.29 -17.44
N GLY A 232 -6.62 -14.87 -16.33
CA GLY A 232 -7.82 -15.51 -15.78
C GLY A 232 -7.63 -16.19 -14.42
N ILE A 233 -6.46 -16.10 -13.80
CA ILE A 233 -6.27 -16.57 -12.43
C ILE A 233 -7.02 -15.66 -11.47
N GLU A 234 -7.66 -16.25 -10.47
CA GLU A 234 -8.41 -15.51 -9.46
C GLU A 234 -8.39 -16.23 -8.11
N PHE A 235 -8.54 -15.46 -7.02
CA PHE A 235 -8.80 -16.05 -5.71
C PHE A 235 -10.25 -16.54 -5.68
N VAL A 236 -10.44 -17.86 -5.62
CA VAL A 236 -11.75 -18.47 -5.49
C VAL A 236 -12.04 -18.69 -3.99
N PRO A 237 -13.18 -18.18 -3.46
CA PRO A 237 -13.50 -18.31 -2.03
C PRO A 237 -13.51 -19.77 -1.56
N HIS A 238 -12.46 -20.17 -0.84
CA HIS A 238 -12.25 -21.52 -0.34
C HIS A 238 -11.30 -21.49 0.87
N PRO A 239 -11.37 -22.45 1.81
CA PRO A 239 -10.37 -22.55 2.89
C PRO A 239 -8.92 -22.62 2.42
N SER A 240 -8.68 -23.06 1.19
CA SER A 240 -7.37 -23.08 0.54
C SER A 240 -7.27 -22.06 -0.61
N GLU A 241 -7.95 -20.91 -0.50
CA GLU A 241 -7.98 -19.90 -1.58
C GLU A 241 -6.57 -19.47 -2.01
N ASP A 242 -5.65 -19.33 -1.05
CA ASP A 242 -4.24 -18.96 -1.28
C ASP A 242 -3.53 -19.97 -2.18
N TYR A 243 -3.81 -21.26 -1.99
CA TYR A 243 -3.30 -22.34 -2.84
C TYR A 243 -4.03 -22.40 -4.19
N SER A 244 -5.29 -22.00 -4.27
CA SER A 244 -6.06 -22.05 -5.53
C SER A 244 -5.71 -20.93 -6.50
N ALA A 245 -5.24 -19.78 -5.98
CA ALA A 245 -4.72 -18.68 -6.79
C ALA A 245 -3.33 -19.00 -7.39
N TYR A 246 -2.77 -20.16 -7.04
CA TYR A 246 -1.52 -20.67 -7.57
C TYR A 246 -1.79 -21.41 -8.88
N ASP A 247 -1.20 -20.94 -9.97
CA ASP A 247 -1.49 -21.42 -11.33
C ASP A 247 -0.66 -22.63 -11.75
N ARG A 248 -1.30 -23.66 -12.30
CA ARG A 248 -0.70 -24.95 -12.71
C ARG A 248 0.03 -24.90 -14.07
N GLY A 249 0.62 -23.76 -14.37
CA GLY A 249 1.50 -23.53 -15.51
C GLY A 249 2.55 -22.45 -15.25
N ALA A 250 2.45 -21.75 -14.11
CA ALA A 250 3.37 -20.69 -13.72
C ALA A 250 4.76 -21.24 -13.37
N VAL A 251 5.77 -20.45 -13.71
CA VAL A 251 7.15 -20.66 -13.30
C VAL A 251 7.34 -20.06 -11.91
N VAL A 252 7.64 -20.90 -10.91
CA VAL A 252 7.70 -20.46 -9.51
C VAL A 252 9.10 -20.61 -8.92
N ARG A 253 9.52 -19.59 -8.18
CA ARG A 253 10.73 -19.62 -7.37
C ARG A 253 10.36 -19.53 -5.89
N ILE A 254 10.91 -20.44 -5.08
CA ILE A 254 10.69 -20.47 -3.63
C ILE A 254 11.93 -19.89 -2.95
N SER A 255 11.73 -18.81 -2.21
CA SER A 255 12.76 -18.19 -1.37
C SER A 255 12.95 -18.98 -0.08
N THR A 256 14.19 -19.09 0.38
CA THR A 256 14.49 -19.58 1.73
C THR A 256 14.24 -18.53 2.82
N CYS A 257 14.09 -17.26 2.43
CA CYS A 257 13.86 -16.15 3.34
C CYS A 257 12.50 -16.19 4.05
N ILE A 258 12.52 -15.80 5.33
CA ILE A 258 11.33 -15.52 6.14
C ILE A 258 11.05 -14.01 6.04
N LEU A 259 10.09 -13.61 5.22
CA LEU A 259 9.81 -12.19 4.95
C LEU A 259 8.41 -11.76 5.35
N TYR A 260 7.60 -12.66 5.91
CA TYR A 260 6.21 -12.39 6.28
C TYR A 260 5.90 -12.90 7.69
N PHE A 261 5.28 -12.06 8.50
CA PHE A 261 5.11 -12.28 9.92
C PHE A 261 3.64 -12.13 10.31
N ILE A 262 3.01 -13.26 10.65
CA ILE A 262 1.58 -13.29 10.98
C ILE A 262 1.39 -12.72 12.39
N ARG A 263 0.63 -11.63 12.50
CA ARG A 263 0.24 -10.96 13.74
C ARG A 263 1.37 -10.48 14.66
N GLN A 264 2.57 -10.33 14.13
CA GLN A 264 3.75 -9.93 14.90
C GLN A 264 4.64 -8.97 14.11
N TYR A 265 5.69 -8.46 14.75
CA TYR A 265 6.79 -7.75 14.09
C TYR A 265 7.94 -8.72 13.82
N PRO A 266 8.77 -8.46 12.79
CA PRO A 266 10.07 -9.12 12.69
C PRO A 266 10.89 -8.88 13.97
N SER A 267 11.61 -9.90 14.45
CA SER A 267 12.54 -9.75 15.56
C SER A 267 13.74 -8.88 15.14
N SER A 268 14.55 -8.41 16.11
CA SER A 268 15.78 -7.67 15.80
C SER A 268 16.73 -8.44 14.87
N ASN A 269 16.74 -9.78 14.97
CA ASN A 269 17.55 -10.65 14.11
C ASN A 269 16.98 -10.75 12.68
N ASP A 270 15.67 -10.65 12.53
CA ASP A 270 15.00 -10.63 11.22
C ASP A 270 15.17 -9.27 10.51
N ILE A 271 15.38 -8.21 11.28
CA ILE A 271 15.60 -6.83 10.80
C ILE A 271 17.08 -6.58 10.44
N ALA A 272 18.03 -7.35 10.97
CA ALA A 272 19.47 -7.09 10.81
C ALA A 272 20.09 -7.57 9.47
N ARG A 273 19.26 -7.82 8.44
CA ARG A 273 19.56 -8.62 7.24
C ARG A 273 19.60 -10.11 7.60
N PRO A 274 18.58 -10.92 7.23
CA PRO A 274 18.44 -12.25 7.81
C PRO A 274 19.65 -13.12 7.50
N PRO A 275 20.27 -13.78 8.49
CA PRO A 275 21.33 -14.78 8.24
C PRO A 275 20.82 -15.99 7.42
N HIS A 276 19.49 -16.11 7.24
CA HIS A 276 18.80 -17.10 6.42
C HIS A 276 18.32 -16.56 5.06
N CYS A 277 18.75 -15.35 4.68
CA CYS A 277 18.54 -14.73 3.36
C CYS A 277 19.85 -14.68 2.59
N ILE A 278 20.45 -15.84 2.40
CA ILE A 278 21.50 -15.99 1.40
C ILE A 278 20.77 -16.48 0.17
N LEU A 279 20.94 -15.78 -0.96
CA LEU A 279 20.66 -16.37 -2.27
C LEU A 279 21.61 -17.55 -2.42
N GLU A 280 21.24 -18.69 -1.84
CA GLU A 280 22.03 -19.90 -1.96
C GLU A 280 22.05 -20.27 -3.44
N PRO A 281 23.14 -20.84 -3.96
CA PRO A 281 23.18 -21.35 -5.34
C PRO A 281 22.05 -22.35 -5.65
N ASN A 282 21.43 -22.91 -4.60
CA ASN A 282 20.31 -23.85 -4.64
C ASN A 282 18.97 -23.25 -4.18
N ASP A 283 18.86 -21.92 -3.95
CA ASP A 283 17.56 -21.26 -3.82
C ASP A 283 16.79 -21.54 -5.12
N GLY A 284 15.76 -22.37 -4.98
CA GLY A 284 15.29 -23.30 -6.01
C GLY A 284 15.28 -22.72 -7.42
N ASN A 285 15.90 -23.43 -8.35
CA ASN A 285 15.68 -23.18 -9.78
C ASN A 285 14.18 -23.05 -10.02
N PRO A 286 13.74 -22.11 -10.87
CA PRO A 286 12.33 -21.97 -11.15
C PRO A 286 11.71 -23.31 -11.55
N ILE A 287 10.58 -23.62 -10.94
CA ILE A 287 9.84 -24.85 -11.17
C ILE A 287 8.56 -24.54 -11.91
N THR A 288 8.26 -25.30 -12.95
CA THR A 288 6.91 -25.30 -13.52
C THR A 288 6.05 -26.22 -12.67
N ILE A 289 4.97 -25.68 -12.13
CA ILE A 289 3.97 -26.48 -11.41
C ILE A 289 3.20 -27.30 -12.44
N LYS A 290 3.05 -28.59 -12.20
CA LYS A 290 2.25 -29.50 -13.04
C LYS A 290 0.87 -29.74 -12.43
#